data_AF-A0A5N9CGR3-F1
#
_entry.id   AF-A0A5N9CGR3-F1
#
_cell.length_a   1.000
_cell.length_b   1.000
_cell.length_c   1.000
_cell.angle_alpha   90.00
_cell.angle_beta   90.00
_cell.angle_gamma   90.00
#
_symmetry.space_group_name_H-M   'P 1'
#
loop_
_entity.id
_entity.type
_entity.pdbx_description
1 polymer ?
#
loop_
_entity_poly.entity_id
_entity_poly.type
_entity_poly.pdbx_seq_one_letter_code
_entity_poly.pdbx_strand_id
1 'polypeptide(L)'
;MNLGLDKPRGITIKSSRELDLMREAGKIIAEAKAAVKAAIAPGVTSKEMDALAEEIILKRGAIPSFKGYQPGPSMPPFPATVCFSFNEEIVHG
;
A
#
# COMPACT_ATOMS: atom_id res chain seq x y z
N MET A 1 26.17 -11.52 -11.57
CA MET A 1 24.86 -10.82 -11.62
C MET A 1 23.79 -11.89 -11.66
N ASN A 2 23.06 -12.09 -10.56
CA ASN A 2 22.01 -13.11 -10.49
C ASN A 2 20.74 -12.54 -11.13
N LEU A 3 20.33 -13.06 -12.29
CA LEU A 3 19.26 -12.52 -13.16
C LEU A 3 17.83 -12.70 -12.59
N GLY A 4 17.67 -13.02 -11.30
CA GLY A 4 16.36 -13.20 -10.67
C GLY A 4 15.54 -14.37 -11.25
N LEU A 5 16.19 -15.27 -11.99
CA LEU A 5 15.57 -16.41 -12.67
C LEU A 5 15.19 -17.56 -11.71
N ASP A 6 15.60 -17.48 -10.44
CA ASP A 6 15.32 -18.49 -9.40
C ASP A 6 14.03 -18.22 -8.61
N LYS A 7 13.20 -17.24 -9.02
CA LYS A 7 11.90 -17.03 -8.37
C LYS A 7 11.00 -18.24 -8.65
N PRO A 8 10.49 -18.93 -7.61
CA PRO A 8 9.61 -20.06 -7.82
C PRO A 8 8.39 -19.62 -8.62
N ARG A 9 8.19 -20.25 -9.79
CA ARG A 9 6.97 -20.11 -10.58
C ARG A 9 5.90 -20.96 -9.91
N GLY A 10 5.01 -20.34 -9.15
CA GLY A 10 3.93 -21.04 -8.45
C GLY A 10 3.40 -20.28 -7.24
N ILE A 11 2.41 -20.87 -6.57
CA ILE A 11 1.83 -20.31 -5.34
C ILE A 11 2.80 -20.58 -4.18
N THR A 12 3.18 -19.53 -3.45
CA THR A 12 3.96 -19.67 -2.22
C THR A 12 3.05 -20.04 -1.05
N ILE A 13 3.20 -21.26 -0.51
CA ILE A 13 2.52 -21.66 0.73
C ILE A 13 3.23 -21.00 1.92
N LYS A 14 2.47 -20.22 2.68
CA LYS A 14 2.99 -19.44 3.81
C LYS A 14 3.16 -20.31 5.05
N SER A 15 4.26 -20.09 5.77
CA SER A 15 4.47 -20.62 7.12
C SER A 15 3.50 -19.96 8.12
N SER A 16 3.27 -20.60 9.27
CA SER A 16 2.46 -20.00 10.35
C SER A 16 2.96 -18.61 10.75
N ARG A 17 4.29 -18.43 10.83
CA ARG A 17 4.92 -17.13 11.12
C ARG A 17 4.58 -16.07 10.08
N GLU A 18 4.66 -16.41 8.79
CA GLU A 18 4.29 -15.46 7.72
C GLU A 18 2.80 -15.13 7.76
N LEU A 19 1.94 -16.11 8.04
CA LEU A 19 0.49 -15.87 8.20
C LEU A 19 0.21 -14.91 9.36
N ASP A 20 0.90 -15.04 10.48
CA ASP A 20 0.76 -14.13 11.62
C ASP A 20 1.20 -12.71 11.28
N LEU A 21 2.32 -12.56 10.57
CA LEU A 21 2.77 -11.25 10.05
C LEU A 21 1.77 -10.65 9.06
N MET A 22 1.23 -11.44 8.14
CA MET A 22 0.21 -10.99 7.18
C MET A 22 -1.08 -10.53 7.89
N ARG A 23 -1.51 -11.24 8.95
CA ARG A 23 -2.66 -10.83 9.77
C ARG A 23 -2.41 -9.47 10.42
N GLU A 24 -1.22 -9.26 10.99
CA GLU A 24 -0.91 -7.99 11.64
C GLU A 24 -0.84 -6.83 10.65
N ALA A 25 -0.17 -7.01 9.51
CA ALA A 25 -0.17 -6.04 8.43
C ALA A 25 -1.59 -5.73 7.93
N GLY A 26 -2.44 -6.76 7.81
CA GLY A 26 -3.84 -6.62 7.41
C GLY A 26 -4.67 -5.77 8.38
N LYS A 27 -4.46 -5.90 9.70
CA LYS A 27 -5.14 -5.06 10.70
C LYS A 27 -4.76 -3.58 10.56
N ILE A 28 -3.47 -3.29 10.37
CA ILE A 28 -2.96 -1.92 10.19
C ILE A 28 -3.60 -1.28 8.93
N ILE A 29 -3.64 -2.02 7.82
CA ILE A 29 -4.27 -1.54 6.58
C ILE A 29 -5.77 -1.35 6.77
N ALA A 30 -6.45 -2.25 7.49
CA ALA A 30 -7.87 -2.11 7.78
C ALA A 30 -8.17 -0.84 8.60
N GLU A 31 -7.34 -0.53 9.59
CA GLU A 31 -7.44 0.70 10.38
C GLU A 31 -7.27 1.96 9.49
N ALA A 32 -6.19 2.03 8.71
CA ALA A 32 -5.94 3.16 7.82
C ALA A 32 -7.08 3.36 6.82
N LYS A 33 -7.56 2.27 6.20
CA LYS A 33 -8.69 2.30 5.25
C LYS A 33 -9.98 2.77 5.91
N ALA A 34 -10.27 2.34 7.15
CA ALA A 34 -11.46 2.76 7.88
C ALA A 34 -11.42 4.26 8.21
N ALA A 35 -10.27 4.76 8.66
CA ALA A 35 -10.08 6.18 8.96
C ALA A 35 -10.22 7.05 7.70
N VAL A 36 -9.56 6.68 6.60
CA VAL A 36 -9.72 7.35 5.31
C VAL A 36 -11.19 7.37 4.88
N LYS A 37 -11.88 6.22 4.93
CA LYS A 37 -13.31 6.15 4.58
C LYS A 37 -14.17 7.10 5.42
N ALA A 38 -13.88 7.22 6.72
CA ALA A 38 -14.64 8.09 7.61
C ALA A 38 -14.37 9.59 7.38
N ALA A 39 -13.18 9.95 6.87
CA ALA A 39 -12.78 11.33 6.64
C ALA A 39 -13.18 11.88 5.27
N ILE A 40 -13.59 11.02 4.32
CA ILE A 40 -14.02 11.45 2.98
C ILE A 40 -15.30 12.29 3.06
N ALA A 41 -15.22 13.52 2.56
CA ALA A 41 -16.33 14.45 2.42
C ALA A 41 -16.08 15.41 1.23
N PRO A 42 -17.12 16.07 0.69
CA PRO A 42 -16.93 17.12 -0.30
C PRO A 42 -15.96 18.19 0.19
N GLY A 43 -15.00 18.57 -0.67
CA GLY A 43 -13.96 19.56 -0.35
C GLY A 43 -12.66 18.98 0.21
N VAL A 44 -12.62 17.70 0.57
CA VAL A 44 -11.39 17.00 0.98
C VAL A 44 -10.59 16.56 -0.25
N THR A 45 -9.27 16.70 -0.17
CA THR A 45 -8.33 16.32 -1.23
C THR A 45 -7.77 14.90 -1.03
N SER A 46 -7.39 14.24 -2.13
CA SER A 46 -6.66 12.96 -2.06
C SER A 46 -5.35 13.06 -1.28
N LYS A 47 -4.69 14.22 -1.32
CA LYS A 47 -3.46 14.49 -0.57
C LYS A 47 -3.69 14.48 0.95
N GLU A 48 -4.78 15.05 1.43
CA GLU A 48 -5.14 14.99 2.85
C GLU A 48 -5.44 13.56 3.30
N MET A 49 -6.11 12.79 2.44
CA MET A 49 -6.40 11.38 2.72
C MET A 49 -5.15 10.49 2.66
N ASP A 50 -4.20 10.79 1.77
CA ASP A 50 -2.90 10.13 1.71
C ASP A 50 -2.09 10.40 2.99
N ALA A 51 -2.04 11.65 3.43
CA ALA A 51 -1.37 12.04 4.68
C ALA A 51 -1.98 11.33 5.90
N LEU A 52 -3.30 11.21 5.97
CA LEU A 52 -3.99 10.47 7.05
C LEU A 52 -3.62 8.99 7.04
N ALA A 53 -3.60 8.35 5.85
CA ALA A 53 -3.21 6.95 5.73
C ALA A 53 -1.75 6.73 6.13
N GLU A 54 -0.85 7.62 5.68
CA GLU A 54 0.57 7.58 6.00
C GLU A 54 0.82 7.71 7.51
N GLU A 55 0.16 8.69 8.15
CA GLU A 55 0.27 8.90 9.59
C GLU A 55 -0.11 7.65 10.39
N ILE A 56 -1.22 6.99 10.04
CA ILE A 56 -1.69 5.78 10.73
C ILE A 56 -0.69 4.63 10.53
N ILE A 57 -0.25 4.41 9.29
CA ILE A 57 0.70 3.34 8.96
C ILE A 57 2.02 3.53 9.73
N LEU A 58 2.57 4.75 9.73
CA LEU A 58 3.82 5.06 10.44
C LEU A 58 3.65 4.96 11.96
N LYS A 59 2.52 5.39 12.52
CA LYS A 59 2.20 5.25 13.96
C LYS A 59 2.14 3.79 14.43
N ARG A 60 1.89 2.85 13.52
CA ARG A 60 1.90 1.41 13.80
C ARG A 60 3.27 0.76 13.55
N GLY A 61 4.30 1.55 13.24
CA GLY A 61 5.65 1.06 12.94
C GLY A 61 5.75 0.33 11.60
N ALA A 62 4.74 0.48 10.73
CA ALA A 62 4.73 -0.10 9.40
C ALA A 62 5.27 0.88 8.35
N ILE A 63 5.54 0.37 7.15
CA ILE A 63 6.07 1.15 6.02
C ILE A 63 5.00 1.20 4.93
N PRO A 64 4.68 2.38 4.37
CA PRO A 64 3.84 2.52 3.18
C PRO A 64 4.38 1.70 2.01
N SER A 65 3.65 0.65 1.60
CA SER A 65 4.16 -0.28 0.58
C SER A 65 4.26 0.33 -0.82
N PHE A 66 3.44 1.34 -1.12
CA PHE A 66 3.43 1.98 -2.43
C PHE A 66 4.38 3.18 -2.51
N LYS A 67 4.64 3.88 -1.41
CA LYS A 67 5.45 5.10 -1.45
C LYS A 67 6.90 4.76 -1.76
N GLY A 68 7.38 5.23 -2.91
CA GLY A 68 8.68 4.88 -3.46
C GLY A 68 8.74 3.53 -4.17
N TYR A 69 7.62 2.82 -4.33
CA TYR A 69 7.60 1.55 -5.05
C TYR A 69 7.94 1.77 -6.53
N GLN A 70 8.96 1.07 -7.02
CA GLN A 70 9.44 1.17 -8.40
C GLN A 70 9.47 -0.23 -9.04
N PRO A 71 8.49 -0.57 -9.90
CA PRO A 71 8.38 -1.92 -10.48
C PRO A 71 9.45 -2.21 -11.54
N GLY A 72 10.10 -1.19 -12.09
CA GLY A 72 11.16 -1.35 -13.06
C GLY A 72 11.91 -0.04 -13.34
N PRO A 73 13.08 -0.10 -13.97
CA PRO A 73 13.97 1.06 -14.16
C PRO A 73 13.39 2.13 -15.10
N SER A 74 12.44 1.76 -15.95
CA SER A 74 11.77 2.69 -16.88
C SER A 74 10.54 3.39 -16.30
N MET A 75 10.14 3.04 -15.06
CA MET A 75 8.97 3.62 -14.41
C MET A 75 9.42 4.50 -13.24
N PRO A 76 8.85 5.70 -13.06
CA PRO A 76 9.13 6.50 -11.88
C PRO A 76 8.61 5.79 -10.61
N PRO A 77 9.25 5.99 -9.45
CA PRO A 77 8.72 5.51 -8.18
C PRO A 77 7.33 6.10 -7.91
N PHE A 78 6.41 5.29 -7.40
CA PHE A 78 5.08 5.76 -7.02
C PHE A 78 5.16 6.75 -5.85
N PRO A 79 4.49 7.92 -5.90
CA PRO A 79 4.79 9.04 -5.00
C PRO A 79 4.07 9.01 -3.66
N ALA A 80 3.03 8.18 -3.50
CA ALA A 80 2.06 8.26 -2.41
C ALA A 80 1.94 6.96 -1.60
N THR A 81 1.29 7.04 -0.45
CA THR A 81 1.00 5.89 0.43
C THR A 81 -0.19 5.07 -0.07
N VAL A 82 -1.20 5.72 -0.62
CA VAL A 82 -2.40 5.08 -1.20
C VAL A 82 -2.69 5.62 -2.61
N CYS A 83 -3.41 4.83 -3.40
CA CYS A 83 -3.92 5.26 -4.70
C CYS A 83 -5.36 5.79 -4.53
N PHE A 84 -5.65 6.95 -5.09
CA PHE A 84 -7.00 7.50 -5.19
C PHE A 84 -7.37 7.62 -6.66
N SER A 85 -8.29 6.78 -7.12
CA SER A 85 -8.77 6.79 -8.49
C SER A 85 -10.17 7.39 -8.55
N PHE A 86 -10.29 8.59 -9.10
CA PHE A 86 -11.53 9.34 -9.27
C PHE A 86 -12.20 8.99 -10.61
N ASN A 87 -13.51 8.76 -10.57
CA ASN A 87 -14.38 8.67 -11.75
C ASN A 87 -13.88 7.67 -12.81
N GLU A 88 -13.32 8.16 -13.92
CA GLU A 88 -12.80 7.37 -15.05
C GLU A 88 -11.42 6.73 -14.81
N GLU A 89 -10.72 7.12 -13.74
CA GLU A 89 -9.44 6.51 -13.38
C GLU A 89 -9.64 5.05 -12.96
N ILE A 90 -8.93 4.13 -13.62
CA ILE A 90 -9.13 2.69 -13.41
C ILE A 90 -8.51 2.24 -12.09
N VAL A 91 -7.20 2.48 -11.93
CA VAL A 91 -6.37 2.17 -10.76
C VAL A 91 -5.15 3.09 -10.77
N HIS A 92 -4.44 3.16 -9.65
CA HIS A 92 -3.15 3.87 -9.54
C HIS A 92 -3.22 5.36 -9.91
N GLY A 93 -4.35 6.01 -9.58
CA GLY A 93 -4.45 7.47 -9.66
C GLY A 93 -3.35 8.19 -8.90
#